data_AF-A0A3D0PAR3-F1
#
_entry.id   AF-A0A3D0PAR3-F1
#
_cell.length_a   1.000
_cell.length_b   1.000
_cell.length_c   1.000
_cell.angle_alpha   90.00
_cell.angle_beta   90.00
_cell.angle_gamma   90.00
#
_symmetry.space_group_name_H-M   'P 1'
#
loop_
_entity.id
_entity.type
_entity.pdbx_description
1 polymer ?
#
loop_
_entity_poly.entity_id
_entity_poly.type
_entity_poly.pdbx_seq_one_letter_code
_entity_poly.pdbx_strand_id
1 'polypeptide(L)'
;ACYQELAAALGIGTATSDQRPKHPYNLLLCNKWMVMVRRRKESHAGFSVNALGFAGYMLATDASDMSWLANCGGDALLDQVSF
;
A
#
# COMPACT_ATOMS: atom_id res chain seq x y z
N ALA A 1 -18.48 9.53 -3.45
CA ALA A 1 -17.64 10.74 -3.51
C ALA A 1 -16.18 10.38 -3.20
N CYS A 2 -15.72 10.42 -1.94
CA CYS A 2 -14.29 10.29 -1.59
C CYS A 2 -13.55 9.07 -2.21
N TYR A 3 -14.09 7.84 -2.13
CA TYR A 3 -13.45 6.67 -2.75
C TYR A 3 -13.24 6.85 -4.27
N GLN A 4 -14.26 7.35 -4.96
CA GLN A 4 -14.21 7.54 -6.42
C GLN A 4 -13.23 8.64 -6.80
N GLU A 5 -13.14 9.70 -6.00
CA GLU A 5 -12.17 10.79 -6.18
C GLU A 5 -10.73 10.29 -6.01
N LEU A 6 -10.45 9.50 -4.96
CA LEU A 6 -9.15 8.88 -4.75
C LEU A 6 -8.79 7.89 -5.87
N ALA A 7 -9.75 7.05 -6.27
CA ALA A 7 -9.58 6.09 -7.36
C ALA A 7 -9.29 6.79 -8.70
N ALA A 8 -9.98 7.90 -8.99
CA ALA A 8 -9.74 8.72 -10.17
C ALA A 8 -8.36 9.37 -10.13
N ALA A 9 -7.98 9.97 -9.00
CA ALA A 9 -6.68 10.61 -8.81
C ALA A 9 -5.49 9.65 -9.01
N LEU A 10 -5.65 8.39 -8.61
CA LEU A 10 -4.60 7.36 -8.74
C LEU A 10 -4.72 6.49 -10.01
N GLY A 11 -5.73 6.76 -10.86
CA GLY A 11 -5.96 6.01 -12.09
C GLY A 11 -6.36 4.55 -11.88
N ILE A 12 -7.01 4.23 -10.77
CA ILE A 12 -7.39 2.85 -10.40
C ILE A 12 -8.50 2.30 -11.31
N GLY A 13 -9.30 3.17 -11.93
CA GLY A 13 -10.45 2.80 -12.76
C GLY A 13 -11.79 2.95 -12.03
N THR A 14 -12.87 2.55 -12.70
CA THR A 14 -14.24 2.69 -12.18
C THR A 14 -15.01 1.37 -12.32
N ALA A 15 -15.89 1.08 -11.37
CA ALA A 15 -16.70 -0.15 -11.42
C ALA A 15 -17.71 -0.17 -12.59
N THR A 16 -18.05 0.99 -13.15
CA THR A 16 -18.97 1.10 -14.29
C THR A 16 -18.31 0.81 -15.63
N SER A 17 -17.00 1.06 -15.75
CA SER A 17 -16.28 0.95 -17.03
C SER A 17 -15.23 -0.16 -17.03
N ASP A 18 -14.79 -0.61 -15.86
CA ASP A 18 -13.73 -1.60 -15.70
C ASP A 18 -14.23 -2.81 -14.90
N GLN A 19 -13.99 -4.02 -15.40
CA GLN A 19 -14.34 -5.26 -14.69
C GLN A 19 -13.48 -5.48 -13.43
N ARG A 20 -12.30 -4.88 -13.38
CA ARG A 20 -11.36 -4.95 -12.26
C ARG A 20 -10.51 -3.67 -12.18
N PRO A 21 -9.91 -3.36 -11.02
CA PRO A 21 -8.96 -2.26 -10.90
C PRO A 21 -7.81 -2.37 -11.90
N LYS A 22 -7.41 -1.24 -12.48
CA LYS A 22 -6.28 -1.13 -13.42
C LYS A 22 -4.93 -1.34 -12.74
N HIS A 23 -4.86 -1.04 -11.45
CA HIS A 23 -3.64 -1.16 -10.63
C HIS A 23 -3.99 -1.74 -9.26
N PRO A 24 -3.09 -2.53 -8.65
CA PRO A 24 -3.27 -2.96 -7.27
C PRO A 24 -3.17 -1.74 -6.34
N TYR A 25 -3.99 -1.72 -5.30
CA TYR A 25 -4.02 -0.64 -4.32
C TYR A 25 -4.40 -1.16 -2.94
N ASN A 26 -3.96 -0.45 -1.92
CA ASN A 26 -4.49 -0.56 -0.57
C ASN A 26 -5.51 0.55 -0.33
N LEU A 27 -6.58 0.23 0.39
CA LEU A 27 -7.53 1.21 0.90
C LEU A 27 -7.54 1.12 2.42
N LEU A 28 -7.22 2.24 3.07
CA LEU A 28 -7.36 2.40 4.51
C LEU A 28 -8.56 3.31 4.76
N LEU A 29 -9.43 2.90 5.67
CA LEU A 29 -10.63 3.65 6.02
C LEU A 29 -10.81 3.65 7.53
N CYS A 30 -11.03 4.84 8.07
CA CYS A 30 -11.45 5.08 9.45
C CYS A 30 -12.66 6.01 9.44
N ASN A 31 -13.31 6.22 10.59
CA ASN A 31 -14.54 7.01 10.67
C ASN A 31 -14.42 8.45 10.14
N LYS A 32 -13.21 9.02 10.08
CA LYS A 32 -12.96 10.41 9.70
C LYS A 32 -12.13 10.60 8.43
N TRP A 33 -11.51 9.55 7.91
CA TRP A 33 -10.57 9.67 6.79
C TRP A 33 -10.48 8.38 5.98
N MET A 34 -10.10 8.55 4.72
CA MET A 34 -9.84 7.47 3.76
C MET A 34 -8.52 7.76 3.06
N VAL A 35 -7.67 6.75 2.94
CA VAL A 35 -6.40 6.82 2.23
C VAL A 35 -6.35 5.68 1.23
N MET A 36 -5.95 6.00 0.00
CA MET A 36 -5.71 5.01 -1.04
C MET A 36 -4.25 5.07 -1.44
N VAL A 37 -3.58 3.92 -1.52
CA VAL A 37 -2.18 3.83 -1.91
C VAL A 37 -2.05 2.86 -3.07
N ARG A 38 -1.57 3.35 -4.21
CA ARG A 38 -1.27 2.51 -5.37
C ARG A 38 -0.01 1.68 -5.09
N ARG A 39 -0.08 0.39 -5.38
CA ARG A 39 0.98 -0.59 -5.06
C ARG A 39 1.71 -1.00 -6.33
N ARG A 40 3.01 -1.30 -6.20
CA ARG A 40 3.83 -1.84 -7.31
C ARG A 40 4.34 -3.26 -7.07
N LYS A 41 4.54 -3.64 -5.80
CA LYS A 41 4.90 -5.01 -5.40
C LYS A 41 4.30 -5.32 -4.04
N GLU A 42 4.13 -6.61 -3.75
CA GLU A 42 3.50 -7.11 -2.52
C GLU A 42 4.44 -6.99 -1.31
N SER A 43 5.72 -7.28 -1.50
CA SER A 43 6.73 -7.35 -0.43
C SER A 43 8.07 -6.76 -0.84
N HIS A 44 8.92 -6.50 0.15
CA HIS A 44 10.33 -6.18 -0.06
C HIS A 44 11.15 -6.53 1.18
N ALA A 45 12.44 -6.88 0.99
CA ALA A 45 13.36 -7.23 2.08
C ALA A 45 12.78 -8.27 3.07
N GLY A 46 12.00 -9.24 2.56
CA GLY A 46 11.37 -10.27 3.40
C GLY A 46 10.18 -9.79 4.26
N PHE A 47 9.72 -8.55 4.07
CA PHE A 47 8.49 -8.04 4.68
C PHE A 47 7.36 -8.09 3.67
N SER A 48 6.29 -8.81 3.99
CA SER A 48 4.99 -8.63 3.33
C SER A 48 4.39 -7.31 3.77
N VAL A 49 3.99 -6.48 2.81
CA VAL A 49 3.38 -5.18 3.09
C VAL A 49 1.94 -5.19 2.61
N ASN A 50 0.99 -5.13 3.53
CA ASN A 50 -0.45 -5.01 3.24
C ASN A 50 -0.93 -3.57 3.56
N ALA A 51 -2.24 -3.35 3.72
CA ALA A 51 -2.77 -2.03 4.06
C ALA A 51 -2.27 -1.49 5.41
N LEU A 52 -2.12 -2.34 6.43
CA LEU A 52 -1.66 -1.94 7.77
C LEU A 52 -0.21 -1.46 7.78
N GLY A 53 0.64 -1.95 6.86
CA GLY A 53 2.00 -1.45 6.67
C GLY A 53 2.03 0.07 6.40
N PHE A 54 1.09 0.58 5.59
CA PHE A 54 0.95 2.01 5.32
C PHE A 54 0.32 2.79 6.47
N ALA A 55 -0.20 2.12 7.49
CA ALA A 55 -0.58 2.72 8.77
C ALA A 55 0.56 2.66 9.81
N GLY A 56 1.75 2.21 9.43
CA GLY A 56 2.93 2.11 10.31
C GLY A 56 3.05 0.77 11.07
N TYR A 57 2.17 -0.20 10.81
CA TYR A 57 2.24 -1.52 11.44
C TYR A 57 2.97 -2.51 10.54
N MET A 58 4.22 -2.81 10.88
CA MET A 58 5.02 -3.82 10.19
C MET A 58 5.00 -5.13 10.97
N LEU A 59 4.78 -6.25 10.27
CA LEU A 59 4.92 -7.58 10.83
C LEU A 59 6.25 -8.18 10.38
N ALA A 60 7.18 -8.32 11.33
CA ALA A 60 8.42 -9.08 11.10
C ALA A 60 8.14 -10.57 11.28
N THR A 61 8.73 -11.38 10.40
CA THR A 61 8.74 -12.84 10.45
C THR A 61 10.18 -13.35 10.32
N ASP A 62 10.39 -14.66 10.40
CA ASP A 62 11.74 -15.24 10.22
C ASP A 62 12.33 -14.94 8.84
N ALA A 63 11.51 -14.63 7.83
CA ALA A 63 11.96 -14.25 6.51
C ALA A 63 12.38 -12.78 6.40
N SER A 64 12.08 -11.96 7.41
CA SER A 64 12.24 -10.50 7.34
C SER A 64 13.68 -10.06 7.59
N ASP A 65 14.22 -9.25 6.67
CA ASP A 65 15.57 -8.71 6.79
C ASP A 65 15.60 -7.49 7.72
N MET A 66 15.73 -7.78 9.02
CA MET A 66 15.81 -6.75 10.06
C MET A 66 17.03 -5.84 9.91
N SER A 67 18.13 -6.32 9.31
CA SER A 67 19.33 -5.51 9.09
C SER A 67 19.08 -4.47 8.01
N TRP A 68 18.41 -4.87 6.92
CA TRP A 68 17.99 -3.95 5.88
C TRP A 68 17.03 -2.89 6.44
N LEU A 69 16.02 -3.29 7.22
CA LEU A 69 15.05 -2.35 7.79
C LEU A 69 15.71 -1.35 8.74
N ALA A 70 16.65 -1.79 9.58
CA ALA A 70 17.37 -0.92 10.51
C ALA A 70 18.27 0.10 9.79
N ASN A 71 18.84 -0.27 8.64
CA ASN A 71 19.72 0.60 7.88
C ASN A 71 18.97 1.55 6.95
N CYS A 72 17.86 1.11 6.35
CA CYS A 72 17.13 1.86 5.32
C CYS A 72 15.89 2.59 5.85
N GLY A 73 15.27 2.11 6.93
CA GLY A 73 14.05 2.70 7.50
C GLY A 73 12.74 2.13 6.92
N GLY A 74 11.64 2.38 7.65
CA GLY A 74 10.31 1.90 7.28
C GLY A 74 9.67 2.67 6.13
N ASP A 75 9.97 3.96 6.00
CA ASP A 75 9.63 4.79 4.84
C ASP A 75 10.26 4.23 3.56
N ALA A 76 11.54 3.89 3.59
CA ALA A 76 12.20 3.22 2.46
C ALA A 76 11.53 1.88 2.13
N LEU A 77 11.06 1.12 3.12
CA LEU A 77 10.30 -0.11 2.86
C LEU A 77 8.98 0.17 2.12
N LEU A 78 8.24 1.21 2.52
CA LEU A 78 6.99 1.60 1.88
C LEU A 78 7.22 2.13 0.46
N ASP A 79 8.21 3.00 0.26
CA ASP A 79 8.63 3.51 -1.05
C ASP A 79 8.99 2.40 -2.01
N GLN A 80 9.52 1.29 -1.48
CA GLN A 80 9.81 0.13 -2.28
C GLN A 80 8.52 -0.51 -2.83
N VAL A 81 7.42 -0.52 -2.10
CA VAL A 81 6.21 -1.26 -2.47
C VAL A 81 5.06 -0.40 -3.04
N SER A 82 5.17 0.94 -3.03
CA SER A 82 4.19 1.89 -3.58
C SER A 82 4.75 2.78 -4.71
N PHE A 83 3.87 3.59 -5.30
CA PHE A 83 4.22 4.66 -6.25
C PHE A 83 4.19 6.02 -5.58
#